data_AF-A0A6I8RE78-F1
#
_entry.id   AF-A0A6I8RE78-F1
#
_cell.length_a   1.000
_cell.length_b   1.000
_cell.length_c   1.000
_cell.angle_alpha   90.00
_cell.angle_beta   90.00
_cell.angle_gamma   90.00
#
_symmetry.space_group_name_H-M   'P 1'
#
loop_
_entity.id
_entity.type
_entity.pdbx_description
1 polymer ?
#
loop_
_entity_poly.entity_id
_entity_poly.type
_entity_poly.pdbx_seq_one_letter_code
_entity_poly.pdbx_strand_id
1 'polypeptide(L)'
;MVQAWYMDDSTEDQRKPHHLQPEQPVSLEQLKAVGVHSFSLDADRYESDPELAKIRQENNYTWMDIITIHKDTLPNYEEKLKIFYEEHLHLDDEIRYILEGSGYFDVRDKEDRWIRIFMQKGDMITLPAGIYHRFTLDENARALAAQTAETDAIRFLVGTQSLRYDNQIHVIDFDDENNIINKNILLHHAGEIWQISASPADRNVLATCYNKISDSKVLTCAAVWRIPKELQGGNHESPDDTSSNAQALELLCHLDNTAHGNMACVTWEPLGDGKKLLSLADNYLMIWDLQESSTKSVLSSSVTLEGKGQLRFTSGKWSPHHNCTQVATANDTAIRGWDIRSMRQIYCIENAHGQLVRDLDFNPNKQYYLASCGDDCKVKFWDTRNIHEPVKTLEEHSHWVWSVRYNHSHDQLVLTGSSDSRVILSNMVSISSEPFGHLVDDEDLSDQEDNLQEEKTKEPLQDSVIATYEEHEDSVYAVEWSSADPWLFASLSYDGRLVINRVPRALKYNILL
;
A
#
# COMPACT_ATOMS: atom_id res chain seq x y z
N MET A 1 -24.49 -0.03 15.58
CA MET A 1 -25.38 -1.23 15.52
C MET A 1 -24.67 -2.26 14.68
N VAL A 2 -24.27 -3.35 15.32
CA VAL A 2 -23.42 -4.39 14.75
C VAL A 2 -24.07 -5.08 13.55
N GLN A 3 -23.22 -5.57 12.64
CA GLN A 3 -23.62 -6.38 11.49
C GLN A 3 -23.13 -7.80 11.70
N ALA A 4 -23.94 -8.80 11.32
CA ALA A 4 -23.55 -10.20 11.45
C ALA A 4 -24.02 -11.05 10.27
N TRP A 5 -23.31 -12.14 9.99
CA TRP A 5 -23.59 -13.09 8.91
C TRP A 5 -23.02 -14.47 9.21
N TYR A 6 -23.52 -15.49 8.53
CA TYR A 6 -22.92 -16.82 8.57
C TYR A 6 -21.66 -16.88 7.72
N MET A 7 -20.63 -17.53 8.25
CA MET A 7 -19.33 -17.67 7.59
C MET A 7 -19.26 -18.84 6.61
N ASP A 8 -18.38 -18.72 5.62
CA ASP A 8 -17.86 -19.87 4.86
C ASP A 8 -16.87 -20.72 5.68
N ASP A 9 -16.60 -21.93 5.20
CA ASP A 9 -15.61 -22.86 5.79
C ASP A 9 -14.22 -22.68 5.15
N SER A 10 -13.91 -21.51 4.59
CA SER A 10 -12.63 -21.26 3.92
C SER A 10 -11.48 -21.22 4.93
N THR A 11 -10.30 -21.69 4.51
CA THR A 11 -9.05 -21.56 5.27
C THR A 11 -8.27 -20.30 4.91
N GLU A 12 -8.90 -19.35 4.21
CA GLU A 12 -8.32 -18.03 3.94
C GLU A 12 -8.08 -17.23 5.23
N ASP A 13 -7.34 -16.12 5.11
CA ASP A 13 -7.01 -15.24 6.24
C ASP A 13 -8.25 -14.89 7.07
N GLN A 14 -8.19 -15.27 8.34
CA GLN A 14 -9.20 -15.04 9.37
C GLN A 14 -9.69 -13.60 9.49
N ARG A 15 -8.89 -12.61 9.07
CA ARG A 15 -9.22 -11.17 9.08
C ARG A 15 -10.12 -10.75 7.92
N LYS A 16 -10.40 -11.63 6.95
CA LYS A 16 -11.33 -11.35 5.84
C LYS A 16 -12.78 -11.51 6.26
N PRO A 17 -13.78 -10.95 5.56
CA PRO A 17 -15.19 -11.09 5.96
C PRO A 17 -15.76 -12.52 5.96
N HIS A 18 -15.23 -13.47 5.17
CA HIS A 18 -15.72 -14.87 5.07
C HIS A 18 -17.22 -15.00 4.77
N HIS A 19 -17.74 -14.30 3.76
CA HIS A 19 -19.15 -14.41 3.41
C HIS A 19 -19.46 -15.70 2.63
N LEU A 20 -20.54 -16.41 3.01
CA LEU A 20 -21.13 -17.45 2.19
C LEU A 20 -21.53 -16.94 0.79
N GLN A 21 -21.54 -17.84 -0.19
CA GLN A 21 -22.03 -17.58 -1.54
C GLN A 21 -23.25 -18.47 -1.84
N PRO A 22 -24.49 -17.94 -1.83
CA PRO A 22 -24.87 -16.54 -1.64
C PRO A 22 -24.80 -16.07 -0.17
N GLU A 23 -24.69 -14.75 0.03
CA GLU A 23 -24.58 -14.15 1.36
C GLU A 23 -25.78 -14.47 2.24
N GLN A 24 -25.52 -14.82 3.51
CA GLN A 24 -26.55 -15.13 4.50
C GLN A 24 -26.39 -14.24 5.75
N PRO A 25 -27.02 -13.05 5.77
CA PRO A 25 -26.96 -12.16 6.92
C PRO A 25 -27.71 -12.73 8.12
N VAL A 26 -27.25 -12.36 9.32
CA VAL A 26 -27.86 -12.71 10.61
C VAL A 26 -28.47 -11.45 11.21
N SER A 27 -29.77 -11.48 11.50
CA SER A 27 -30.48 -10.35 12.11
C SER A 27 -30.16 -10.21 13.60
N LEU A 28 -30.39 -9.02 14.17
CA LEU A 28 -30.24 -8.80 15.60
C LEU A 28 -31.16 -9.69 16.46
N GLU A 29 -32.32 -10.10 15.92
CA GLU A 29 -33.20 -11.05 16.59
C GLU A 29 -32.60 -12.47 16.62
N GLN A 30 -31.93 -12.88 15.55
CA GLN A 30 -31.22 -14.16 15.49
C GLN A 30 -29.99 -14.17 16.40
N LEU A 31 -29.23 -13.06 16.48
CA LEU A 31 -28.15 -12.90 17.47
C LEU A 31 -28.68 -13.02 18.90
N LYS A 32 -29.80 -12.36 19.23
CA LYS A 32 -30.44 -12.50 20.54
C LYS A 32 -30.91 -13.93 20.82
N ALA A 33 -31.34 -14.68 19.80
CA ALA A 33 -31.77 -16.07 19.95
C ALA A 33 -30.61 -17.04 20.29
N VAL A 34 -29.37 -16.67 19.94
CA VAL A 34 -28.14 -17.34 20.41
C VAL A 34 -27.59 -16.73 21.70
N GLY A 35 -28.30 -15.75 22.28
CA GLY A 35 -27.98 -15.10 23.55
C GLY A 35 -27.01 -13.93 23.44
N VAL A 36 -26.60 -13.54 22.22
CA VAL A 36 -25.75 -12.37 22.00
C VAL A 36 -26.60 -11.10 21.97
N HIS A 37 -26.34 -10.17 22.89
CA HIS A 37 -26.99 -8.86 22.89
C HIS A 37 -26.01 -7.79 22.43
N SER A 38 -26.48 -6.84 21.61
CA SER A 38 -25.66 -5.76 21.08
C SER A 38 -26.22 -4.39 21.46
N PHE A 39 -25.34 -3.45 21.75
CA PHE A 39 -25.64 -2.07 22.15
C PHE A 39 -24.77 -1.10 21.34
N SER A 40 -25.25 0.13 21.16
CA SER A 40 -24.52 1.22 20.53
C SER A 40 -24.40 2.34 21.55
N LEU A 41 -23.19 2.63 21.98
CA LEU A 41 -22.87 3.53 23.09
C LEU A 41 -21.85 4.58 22.65
N ASP A 42 -21.69 5.64 23.44
CA ASP A 42 -20.73 6.71 23.17
C ASP A 42 -19.38 6.37 23.82
N ALA A 43 -18.45 5.82 23.02
CA ALA A 43 -17.14 5.37 23.47
C ALA A 43 -16.26 6.50 24.02
N ASP A 44 -16.43 7.74 23.56
CA ASP A 44 -15.59 8.87 23.99
C ASP A 44 -15.86 9.30 25.44
N ARG A 45 -17.01 8.90 25.99
CA ARG A 45 -17.41 9.20 27.37
C ARG A 45 -17.68 7.95 28.20
N TYR A 46 -17.12 6.81 27.82
CA TYR A 46 -17.43 5.49 28.41
C TYR A 46 -17.40 5.47 29.95
N GLU A 47 -16.50 6.22 30.59
CA GLU A 47 -16.42 6.32 32.07
C GLU A 47 -17.67 6.93 32.71
N SER A 48 -18.35 7.83 31.99
CA SER A 48 -19.48 8.63 32.47
C SER A 48 -20.78 8.35 31.72
N ASP A 49 -20.80 7.38 30.81
CA ASP A 49 -21.98 7.09 29.99
C ASP A 49 -23.11 6.50 30.87
N PRO A 50 -24.28 7.18 30.94
CA PRO A 50 -25.39 6.74 31.79
C PRO A 50 -26.05 5.44 31.30
N GLU A 51 -26.03 5.15 30.00
CA GLU A 51 -26.56 3.90 29.45
C GLU A 51 -25.63 2.74 29.79
N LEU A 52 -24.30 2.93 29.72
CA LEU A 52 -23.36 1.91 30.19
C LEU A 52 -23.52 1.63 31.69
N ALA A 53 -23.67 2.67 32.51
CA ALA A 53 -23.90 2.53 33.95
C ALA A 53 -25.19 1.73 34.25
N LYS A 54 -26.26 1.99 33.50
CA LYS A 54 -27.51 1.26 33.60
C LYS A 54 -27.36 -0.22 33.21
N ILE A 55 -26.71 -0.52 32.07
CA ILE A 55 -26.45 -1.89 31.63
C ILE A 55 -25.65 -2.66 32.70
N ARG A 56 -24.63 -2.03 33.28
CA ARG A 56 -23.83 -2.64 34.36
C ARG A 56 -24.66 -2.93 35.61
N GLN A 57 -25.56 -2.03 35.99
CA GLN A 57 -26.43 -2.21 37.16
C GLN A 57 -27.48 -3.30 36.93
N GLU A 58 -28.10 -3.34 35.75
CA GLU A 58 -29.14 -4.33 35.41
C GLU A 58 -28.57 -5.75 35.35
N ASN A 59 -27.34 -5.91 34.87
CA ASN A 59 -26.69 -7.22 34.69
C ASN A 59 -25.66 -7.55 35.79
N ASN A 60 -25.54 -6.72 36.83
CA ASN A 60 -24.59 -6.88 37.94
C ASN A 60 -23.11 -7.00 37.52
N TYR A 61 -22.67 -6.24 36.52
CA TYR A 61 -21.27 -6.25 36.08
C TYR A 61 -20.37 -5.42 37.01
N THR A 62 -19.53 -6.11 37.79
CA THR A 62 -18.73 -5.50 38.85
C THR A 62 -17.29 -5.17 38.47
N TRP A 63 -16.78 -5.67 37.34
CA TRP A 63 -15.39 -5.53 36.93
C TRP A 63 -15.27 -5.09 35.47
N MET A 64 -14.20 -4.36 35.15
CA MET A 64 -13.89 -3.85 33.81
C MET A 64 -12.38 -3.73 33.71
N ASP A 65 -11.85 -4.09 32.55
CA ASP A 65 -10.45 -3.90 32.17
C ASP A 65 -10.40 -3.45 30.72
N ILE A 66 -9.36 -2.72 30.37
CA ILE A 66 -9.17 -2.15 29.03
C ILE A 66 -7.91 -2.76 28.47
N ILE A 67 -8.06 -3.45 27.35
CA ILE A 67 -6.95 -4.05 26.62
C ILE A 67 -6.78 -3.33 25.29
N THR A 68 -5.59 -2.77 25.08
CA THR A 68 -5.19 -2.21 23.78
C THR A 68 -4.50 -3.30 22.98
N ILE A 69 -5.13 -3.79 21.92
CA ILE A 69 -4.58 -4.82 21.04
C ILE A 69 -3.84 -4.12 19.91
N HIS A 70 -2.62 -3.65 20.22
CA HIS A 70 -1.71 -3.02 19.27
C HIS A 70 -0.32 -3.61 19.46
N LYS A 71 0.43 -3.77 18.36
CA LYS A 71 1.75 -4.44 18.38
C LYS A 71 2.73 -3.81 19.36
N ASP A 72 2.67 -2.48 19.52
CA ASP A 72 3.61 -1.74 20.35
C ASP A 72 3.25 -1.74 21.84
N THR A 73 1.96 -1.88 22.17
CA THR A 73 1.46 -1.81 23.55
C THR A 73 1.18 -3.17 24.16
N LEU A 74 1.06 -4.22 23.34
CA LEU A 74 0.72 -5.57 23.77
C LEU A 74 1.94 -6.51 23.68
N PRO A 75 2.56 -6.90 24.82
CA PRO A 75 3.63 -7.88 24.83
C PRO A 75 3.18 -9.23 24.28
N ASN A 76 4.05 -9.89 23.50
CA ASN A 76 3.77 -11.13 22.77
C ASN A 76 2.52 -11.02 21.88
N TYR A 77 2.35 -9.86 21.22
CA TYR A 77 1.23 -9.53 20.35
C TYR A 77 0.79 -10.69 19.43
N GLU A 78 1.72 -11.29 18.68
CA GLU A 78 1.41 -12.38 17.75
C GLU A 78 0.89 -13.66 18.43
N GLU A 79 1.46 -14.03 19.59
CA GLU A 79 0.97 -15.16 20.37
C GLU A 79 -0.41 -14.85 20.96
N LYS A 80 -0.62 -13.61 21.42
CA LYS A 80 -1.92 -13.19 21.96
C LYS A 80 -2.99 -13.12 20.88
N LEU A 81 -2.69 -12.67 19.67
CA LEU A 81 -3.63 -12.73 18.54
C LEU A 81 -4.02 -14.17 18.22
N LYS A 82 -3.06 -15.11 18.23
CA LYS A 82 -3.36 -16.54 18.07
C LYS A 82 -4.27 -17.06 19.19
N ILE A 83 -4.00 -16.69 20.44
CA ILE A 83 -4.84 -17.06 21.58
C ILE A 83 -6.24 -16.45 21.46
N PHE A 84 -6.36 -15.19 21.04
CA PHE A 84 -7.66 -14.53 20.85
C PHE A 84 -8.47 -15.16 19.72
N TYR A 85 -7.81 -15.69 18.69
CA TYR A 85 -8.46 -16.38 17.59
C TYR A 85 -8.70 -17.88 17.84
N GLU A 86 -8.03 -18.48 18.81
CA GLU A 86 -8.29 -19.85 19.24
C GLU A 86 -9.71 -19.94 19.79
N GLU A 87 -10.49 -20.93 19.33
CA GLU A 87 -11.88 -21.11 19.76
C GLU A 87 -11.93 -21.43 21.26
N HIS A 88 -12.60 -20.57 22.03
CA HIS A 88 -12.74 -20.73 23.48
C HIS A 88 -14.14 -20.36 23.98
N LEU A 89 -14.43 -20.69 25.23
CA LEU A 89 -15.64 -20.30 25.93
C LEU A 89 -15.32 -19.88 27.36
N HIS A 90 -16.21 -19.07 27.95
CA HIS A 90 -16.14 -18.66 29.35
C HIS A 90 -17.33 -19.23 30.13
N LEU A 91 -17.13 -19.47 31.43
CA LEU A 91 -18.18 -19.98 32.34
C LEU A 91 -19.14 -18.89 32.82
N ASP A 92 -18.74 -17.63 32.65
CA ASP A 92 -19.50 -16.43 32.97
C ASP A 92 -19.76 -15.65 31.67
N ASP A 93 -20.69 -14.70 31.72
CA ASP A 93 -20.97 -13.81 30.59
C ASP A 93 -19.73 -12.95 30.28
N GLU A 94 -19.42 -12.85 29.00
CA GLU A 94 -18.33 -12.02 28.54
C GLU A 94 -18.86 -10.76 27.86
N ILE A 95 -18.25 -9.62 28.18
CA ILE A 95 -18.63 -8.32 27.65
C ILE A 95 -17.47 -7.77 26.82
N ARG A 96 -17.78 -7.27 25.63
CA ARG A 96 -16.83 -6.64 24.73
C ARG A 96 -17.37 -5.31 24.27
N TYR A 97 -16.64 -4.24 24.57
CA TYR A 97 -16.98 -2.88 24.20
C TYR A 97 -15.81 -2.25 23.48
N ILE A 98 -16.01 -1.86 22.22
CA ILE A 98 -14.94 -1.28 21.41
C ILE A 98 -14.85 0.21 21.69
N LEU A 99 -13.77 0.60 22.37
CA LEU A 99 -13.47 2.01 22.64
C LEU A 99 -12.83 2.70 21.43
N GLU A 100 -12.06 1.95 20.63
CA GLU A 100 -11.39 2.42 19.41
C GLU A 100 -11.06 1.25 18.48
N GLY A 101 -10.93 1.52 17.17
CA GLY A 101 -10.66 0.51 16.14
C GLY A 101 -11.87 -0.33 15.73
N SER A 102 -11.60 -1.48 15.11
CA SER A 102 -12.60 -2.45 14.68
C SER A 102 -12.05 -3.88 14.68
N GLY A 103 -12.95 -4.86 14.56
CA GLY A 103 -12.60 -6.26 14.41
C GLY A 103 -13.81 -7.17 14.32
N TYR A 104 -13.56 -8.46 14.13
CA TYR A 104 -14.58 -9.51 14.06
C TYR A 104 -14.61 -10.34 15.33
N PHE A 105 -15.81 -10.55 15.86
CA PHE A 105 -16.11 -11.58 16.84
C PHE A 105 -16.87 -12.70 16.15
N ASP A 106 -16.35 -13.91 16.20
CA ASP A 106 -17.06 -15.09 15.69
C ASP A 106 -17.70 -15.82 16.87
N VAL A 107 -18.95 -16.26 16.71
CA VAL A 107 -19.68 -17.04 17.71
C VAL A 107 -20.33 -18.27 17.06
N ARG A 108 -20.49 -19.36 17.82
CA ARG A 108 -21.22 -20.54 17.37
C ARG A 108 -22.73 -20.40 17.59
N ASP A 109 -23.51 -20.77 16.58
CA ASP A 109 -24.95 -20.99 16.74
C ASP A 109 -25.26 -22.39 17.33
N LYS A 110 -26.54 -22.71 17.53
CA LYS A 110 -26.98 -24.01 18.07
C LYS A 110 -26.81 -25.18 17.11
N GLU A 111 -26.56 -24.90 15.83
CA GLU A 111 -26.32 -25.88 14.77
C GLU A 111 -24.82 -26.04 14.48
N ASP A 112 -23.97 -25.51 15.36
CA ASP A 112 -22.50 -25.52 15.22
C ASP A 112 -21.99 -24.78 13.97
N ARG A 113 -22.65 -23.69 13.58
CA ARG A 113 -22.18 -22.80 12.51
C ARG A 113 -21.57 -21.54 13.06
N TRP A 114 -20.57 -21.02 12.35
CA TRP A 114 -19.96 -19.73 12.66
C TRP A 114 -20.84 -18.56 12.20
N ILE A 115 -21.15 -17.68 13.15
CA ILE A 115 -21.69 -16.36 12.90
C ILE A 115 -20.57 -15.35 13.16
N ARG A 116 -20.18 -14.62 12.13
CA ARG A 116 -19.26 -13.48 12.26
C ARG A 116 -20.05 -12.23 12.62
N ILE A 117 -19.60 -11.53 13.65
CA ILE A 117 -20.15 -10.28 14.14
C ILE A 117 -19.08 -9.22 13.97
N PHE A 118 -19.38 -8.20 13.19
CA PHE A 118 -18.49 -7.11 12.98
C PHE A 118 -18.73 -6.00 14.00
N MET A 119 -17.65 -5.56 14.65
CA MET A 119 -17.67 -4.56 15.71
C MET A 119 -16.69 -3.42 15.43
N GLN A 120 -17.09 -2.21 15.78
CA GLN A 120 -16.31 -0.98 15.64
C GLN A 120 -16.52 -0.09 16.86
N LYS A 121 -15.75 1.00 16.97
CA LYS A 121 -15.88 2.01 18.03
C LYS A 121 -17.35 2.33 18.37
N GLY A 122 -17.69 2.22 19.65
CA GLY A 122 -19.03 2.48 20.17
C GLY A 122 -19.95 1.26 20.18
N ASP A 123 -19.63 0.18 19.47
CA ASP A 123 -20.40 -1.07 19.55
C ASP A 123 -19.96 -1.88 20.78
N MET A 124 -20.96 -2.39 21.51
CA MET A 124 -20.78 -3.30 22.65
C MET A 124 -21.61 -4.56 22.43
N ILE A 125 -21.04 -5.74 22.71
CA ILE A 125 -21.79 -6.99 22.78
C ILE A 125 -21.62 -7.67 24.14
N THR A 126 -22.62 -8.47 24.49
CA THR A 126 -22.54 -9.44 25.59
C THR A 126 -22.69 -10.84 25.01
N LEU A 127 -21.72 -11.69 25.33
CA LEU A 127 -21.67 -13.11 24.97
C LEU A 127 -22.10 -13.93 26.20
N PRO A 128 -23.09 -14.82 26.08
CA PRO A 128 -23.58 -15.58 27.22
C PRO A 128 -22.58 -16.65 27.67
N ALA A 129 -22.59 -16.98 28.95
CA ALA A 129 -21.82 -18.10 29.49
C ALA A 129 -21.98 -19.38 28.65
N GLY A 130 -20.86 -20.01 28.31
CA GLY A 130 -20.79 -21.27 27.57
C GLY A 130 -20.86 -21.15 26.04
N ILE A 131 -20.91 -19.93 25.47
CA ILE A 131 -20.82 -19.76 24.01
C ILE A 131 -19.37 -19.85 23.53
N TYR A 132 -19.13 -20.62 22.48
CA TYR A 132 -17.85 -20.61 21.78
C TYR A 132 -17.70 -19.33 20.98
N HIS A 133 -16.55 -18.69 21.14
CA HIS A 133 -16.22 -17.46 20.43
C HIS A 133 -14.71 -17.31 20.21
N ARG A 134 -14.37 -16.38 19.31
CA ARG A 134 -13.00 -15.96 18.99
C ARG A 134 -12.98 -14.54 18.41
N PHE A 135 -11.84 -13.89 18.41
CA PHE A 135 -11.67 -12.50 17.97
C PHE A 135 -10.49 -12.34 17.00
N THR A 136 -10.65 -11.46 16.00
CA THR A 136 -9.56 -11.04 15.11
C THR A 136 -9.76 -9.60 14.64
N LEU A 137 -8.65 -8.91 14.32
CA LEU A 137 -8.68 -7.54 13.79
C LEU A 137 -9.13 -7.51 12.31
N ASP A 138 -9.55 -6.35 11.82
CA ASP A 138 -9.83 -6.10 10.40
C ASP A 138 -9.05 -4.89 9.90
N GLU A 139 -8.10 -5.02 8.97
CA GLU A 139 -7.60 -3.87 8.17
C GLU A 139 -7.01 -4.38 6.85
N ASN A 140 -7.40 -3.75 5.74
CA ASN A 140 -6.78 -3.99 4.45
C ASN A 140 -6.06 -2.71 3.98
N ALA A 141 -4.86 -2.85 3.42
CA ALA A 141 -4.12 -1.75 2.81
C ALA A 141 -3.45 -2.22 1.51
N ARG A 142 -3.37 -1.31 0.54
CA ARG A 142 -2.72 -1.59 -0.77
C ARG A 142 -1.93 -0.43 -1.32
N ALA A 143 -2.18 0.80 -0.85
CA ALA A 143 -1.49 1.98 -1.33
C ALA A 143 -0.27 2.24 -0.44
N LEU A 144 0.92 2.19 -1.03
CA LEU A 144 2.20 2.55 -0.41
C LEU A 144 2.87 3.61 -1.29
N ALA A 145 3.40 4.65 -0.68
CA ALA A 145 4.22 5.65 -1.36
C ALA A 145 5.33 6.15 -0.43
N ALA A 146 6.52 6.41 -0.97
CA ALA A 146 7.55 7.16 -0.26
C ALA A 146 7.22 8.66 -0.27
N GLN A 147 7.63 9.38 0.77
CA GLN A 147 7.58 10.83 0.77
C GLN A 147 8.72 11.39 -0.09
N THR A 148 8.38 12.07 -1.20
CA THR A 148 9.36 12.48 -2.20
C THR A 148 9.97 13.86 -1.98
N ALA A 149 9.23 14.80 -1.39
CA ALA A 149 9.70 16.17 -1.15
C ALA A 149 10.56 16.32 0.13
N GLU A 150 10.68 15.26 0.93
CA GLU A 150 11.46 15.21 2.16
C GLU A 150 12.44 14.05 2.04
N THR A 151 13.72 14.36 1.93
CA THR A 151 14.80 13.37 1.68
C THR A 151 15.73 13.19 2.86
N ASP A 152 15.51 13.93 3.95
CA ASP A 152 16.25 13.83 5.21
C ASP A 152 15.62 12.84 6.20
N ALA A 153 14.35 12.47 6.01
CA ALA A 153 13.64 11.49 6.82
C ALA A 153 13.14 10.31 5.97
N ILE A 154 13.33 9.07 6.47
CA ILE A 154 12.76 7.88 5.83
C ILE A 154 11.28 7.82 6.20
N ARG A 155 10.43 8.28 5.27
CA ARG A 155 8.98 8.37 5.47
C ARG A 155 8.21 7.65 4.39
N PHE A 156 7.26 6.80 4.80
CA PHE A 156 6.31 6.11 3.94
C PHE A 156 4.87 6.51 4.28
N LEU A 157 4.00 6.52 3.27
CA LEU A 157 2.57 6.77 3.39
C LEU A 157 1.82 5.48 3.04
N VAL A 158 0.96 5.01 3.95
CA VAL A 158 0.14 3.81 3.75
C VAL A 158 -1.34 4.16 3.78
N GLY A 159 -2.08 3.80 2.73
CA GLY A 159 -3.52 4.06 2.62
C GLY A 159 -4.36 2.82 2.89
N THR A 160 -5.37 2.96 3.76
CA THR A 160 -6.31 1.89 4.07
C THR A 160 -7.41 1.76 3.01
N GLN A 161 -8.07 0.60 2.99
CA GLN A 161 -9.19 0.29 2.11
C GLN A 161 -10.38 -0.28 2.87
N SER A 162 -11.31 0.61 3.22
CA SER A 162 -12.60 0.27 3.80
C SER A 162 -13.73 0.96 3.04
N LEU A 163 -14.63 0.17 2.46
CA LEU A 163 -15.87 0.68 1.84
C LEU A 163 -16.88 1.25 2.84
N ARG A 164 -16.75 0.91 4.13
CA ARG A 164 -17.76 1.21 5.16
C ARG A 164 -17.34 2.28 6.14
N TYR A 165 -16.03 2.56 6.25
CA TYR A 165 -15.50 3.52 7.22
C TYR A 165 -14.68 4.62 6.59
N ASP A 166 -14.44 5.63 7.40
CA ASP A 166 -13.42 6.63 7.10
C ASP A 166 -12.08 5.92 6.91
N ASN A 167 -11.50 6.16 5.74
CA ASN A 167 -10.18 5.62 5.43
C ASN A 167 -9.12 6.50 6.05
N GLN A 168 -7.91 5.98 6.13
CA GLN A 168 -6.81 6.64 6.80
C GLN A 168 -5.55 6.58 5.93
N ILE A 169 -4.73 7.62 6.06
CA ILE A 169 -3.33 7.58 5.62
C ILE A 169 -2.46 7.49 6.86
N HIS A 170 -1.73 6.40 6.99
CA HIS A 170 -0.73 6.20 8.04
C HIS A 170 0.60 6.76 7.52
N VAL A 171 1.10 7.79 8.19
CA VAL A 171 2.41 8.37 7.94
C VAL A 171 3.42 7.66 8.83
N ILE A 172 4.31 6.90 8.22
CA ILE A 172 5.27 6.02 8.88
C ILE A 172 6.66 6.63 8.77
N ASP A 173 7.19 7.08 9.89
CA ASP A 173 8.56 7.58 10.03
C ASP A 173 9.45 6.48 10.58
N PHE A 174 10.49 6.11 9.83
CA PHE A 174 11.45 5.11 10.24
C PHE A 174 12.77 5.76 10.64
N ASP A 175 13.14 5.58 11.91
CA ASP A 175 14.44 5.93 12.44
C ASP A 175 15.40 4.74 12.24
N ASP A 176 16.28 4.80 11.24
CA ASP A 176 17.24 3.73 10.95
C ASP A 176 18.32 3.58 12.04
N GLU A 177 18.63 4.63 12.80
CA GLU A 177 19.66 4.58 13.84
C GLU A 177 19.18 3.76 15.04
N ASN A 178 17.94 3.99 15.45
CA ASN A 178 17.34 3.32 16.61
C ASN A 178 16.44 2.13 16.22
N ASN A 179 16.18 1.93 14.93
CA ASN A 179 15.25 0.93 14.39
C ASN A 179 13.84 1.07 14.97
N ILE A 180 13.36 2.32 15.07
CA ILE A 180 12.05 2.68 15.64
C ILE A 180 11.14 3.14 14.50
N ILE A 181 9.89 2.69 14.54
CA ILE A 181 8.84 3.17 13.66
C ILE A 181 7.92 4.10 14.47
N ASN A 182 7.78 5.35 14.02
CA ASN A 182 6.76 6.26 14.52
C ASN A 182 5.63 6.34 13.50
N LYS A 183 4.38 6.36 13.99
CA LYS A 183 3.19 6.38 13.14
C LYS A 183 2.30 7.56 13.52
N ASN A 184 1.91 8.33 12.51
CA ASN A 184 0.85 9.33 12.61
C ASN A 184 -0.32 8.95 11.70
N ILE A 185 -1.55 9.17 12.15
CA ILE A 185 -2.76 8.81 11.40
C ILE A 185 -3.46 10.07 10.90
N LEU A 186 -3.77 10.10 9.61
CA LEU A 186 -4.54 11.14 8.96
C LEU A 186 -5.86 10.58 8.45
N LEU A 187 -6.98 11.24 8.73
CA LEU A 187 -8.29 10.82 8.24
C LEU A 187 -8.48 11.22 6.77
N HIS A 188 -8.95 10.27 5.97
CA HIS A 188 -9.30 10.39 4.56
C HIS A 188 -10.79 10.03 4.37
N HIS A 189 -11.66 11.01 4.60
CA HIS A 189 -13.12 10.87 4.51
C HIS A 189 -13.67 10.66 3.09
N ALA A 190 -12.83 10.71 2.06
CA ALA A 190 -13.27 10.63 0.67
C ALA A 190 -13.62 9.20 0.23
N GLY A 191 -13.07 8.19 0.91
CA GLY A 191 -13.26 6.77 0.64
C GLY A 191 -11.95 5.98 0.50
N GLU A 192 -12.02 4.77 -0.04
CA GLU A 192 -10.91 3.79 -0.04
C GLU A 192 -9.73 4.29 -0.83
N ILE A 193 -8.51 4.14 -0.30
CA ILE A 193 -7.33 4.65 -0.98
C ILE A 193 -6.72 3.53 -1.83
N TRP A 194 -6.72 3.72 -3.14
CA TRP A 194 -6.19 2.75 -4.11
C TRP A 194 -4.79 3.10 -4.60
N GLN A 195 -4.45 4.38 -4.61
CA GLN A 195 -3.11 4.86 -4.92
C GLN A 195 -2.84 6.16 -4.17
N ILE A 196 -1.60 6.32 -3.71
CA ILE A 196 -1.07 7.55 -3.15
C ILE A 196 0.10 7.99 -4.02
N SER A 197 0.19 9.30 -4.26
CA SER A 197 1.29 9.92 -4.97
C SER A 197 1.70 11.17 -4.20
N ALA A 198 2.83 11.12 -3.51
CA ALA A 198 3.39 12.24 -2.75
C ALA A 198 3.91 13.32 -3.70
N SER A 199 3.70 14.60 -3.36
CA SER A 199 4.23 15.69 -4.17
C SER A 199 5.76 15.69 -4.12
N PRO A 200 6.45 15.87 -5.27
CA PRO A 200 7.90 15.97 -5.29
C PRO A 200 8.41 17.32 -4.77
N ALA A 201 7.55 18.33 -4.60
CA ALA A 201 7.96 19.69 -4.25
C ALA A 201 7.43 20.21 -2.89
N ASP A 202 6.33 19.65 -2.36
CA ASP A 202 5.78 20.02 -1.05
C ASP A 202 5.44 18.76 -0.26
N ARG A 203 6.19 18.48 0.81
CA ARG A 203 6.00 17.30 1.66
C ARG A 203 4.60 17.18 2.26
N ASN A 204 3.88 18.31 2.36
CA ASN A 204 2.55 18.34 2.93
C ASN A 204 1.46 18.19 1.87
N VAL A 205 1.79 17.93 0.60
CA VAL A 205 0.81 17.79 -0.48
C VAL A 205 0.92 16.38 -1.06
N LEU A 206 -0.23 15.73 -1.25
CA LEU A 206 -0.31 14.41 -1.86
C LEU A 206 -1.55 14.33 -2.75
N ALA A 207 -1.52 13.43 -3.72
CA ALA A 207 -2.66 13.07 -4.53
C ALA A 207 -3.07 11.63 -4.23
N THR A 208 -4.37 11.34 -4.28
CA THR A 208 -4.88 9.97 -4.11
C THR A 208 -5.85 9.61 -5.23
N CYS A 209 -5.82 8.35 -5.67
CA CYS A 209 -6.97 7.72 -6.31
C CYS A 209 -7.78 6.99 -5.24
N TYR A 210 -9.09 7.20 -5.22
CA TYR A 210 -9.96 6.61 -4.22
C TYR A 210 -11.32 6.18 -4.74
N ASN A 211 -11.92 5.20 -4.07
CA ASN A 211 -13.28 4.76 -4.34
C ASN A 211 -14.26 5.43 -3.40
N LYS A 212 -15.36 5.93 -3.94
CA LYS A 212 -16.49 6.44 -3.16
C LYS A 212 -17.79 5.80 -3.63
N ILE A 213 -18.73 5.59 -2.72
CA ILE A 213 -20.06 5.08 -3.05
C ILE A 213 -20.97 6.27 -3.34
N SER A 214 -21.56 6.31 -4.52
CA SER A 214 -22.58 7.29 -4.92
C SER A 214 -23.73 6.56 -5.61
N ASP A 215 -24.97 6.79 -5.18
CA ASP A 215 -26.17 6.18 -5.76
C ASP A 215 -26.09 4.65 -5.91
N SER A 216 -25.54 3.96 -4.90
CA SER A 216 -25.30 2.50 -4.90
C SER A 216 -24.33 2.00 -5.98
N LYS A 217 -23.54 2.89 -6.58
CA LYS A 217 -22.43 2.56 -7.49
C LYS A 217 -21.11 2.99 -6.88
N VAL A 218 -20.08 2.19 -7.10
CA VAL A 218 -18.70 2.56 -6.76
C VAL A 218 -18.18 3.46 -7.88
N LEU A 219 -17.82 4.69 -7.52
CA LEU A 219 -17.13 5.63 -8.38
C LEU A 219 -15.67 5.70 -7.94
N THR A 220 -14.77 5.66 -8.91
CA THR A 220 -13.34 5.86 -8.68
C THR A 220 -13.01 7.31 -9.03
N CYS A 221 -12.34 8.03 -8.13
CA CYS A 221 -12.06 9.47 -8.23
C CYS A 221 -10.59 9.75 -7.92
N ALA A 222 -10.12 10.97 -8.23
CA ALA A 222 -8.86 11.48 -7.72
C ALA A 222 -8.98 12.89 -7.14
N ALA A 223 -8.13 13.18 -6.17
CA ALA A 223 -8.04 14.49 -5.53
C ALA A 223 -6.64 14.77 -5.01
N VAL A 224 -6.37 16.05 -4.79
CA VAL A 224 -5.15 16.58 -4.18
C VAL A 224 -5.50 17.08 -2.78
N TRP A 225 -4.66 16.72 -1.82
CA TRP A 225 -4.86 16.92 -0.39
C TRP A 225 -3.67 17.62 0.24
N ARG A 226 -3.91 18.27 1.37
CA ARG A 226 -2.89 18.85 2.22
C ARG A 226 -2.88 18.18 3.59
N ILE A 227 -1.69 17.77 4.02
CA ILE A 227 -1.41 17.33 5.38
C ILE A 227 -1.38 18.58 6.28
N PRO A 228 -2.15 18.61 7.38
CA PRO A 228 -2.17 19.74 8.29
C PRO A 228 -0.78 20.03 8.89
N LYS A 229 -0.47 21.33 9.07
CA LYS A 229 0.87 21.77 9.52
C LYS A 229 1.16 21.46 10.99
N GLU A 230 0.17 21.06 11.78
CA GLU A 230 0.31 20.86 13.23
C GLU A 230 1.01 19.54 13.60
N LEU A 231 1.14 18.61 12.65
CA LEU A 231 1.99 17.41 12.79
C LEU A 231 3.50 17.72 12.79
N GLN A 232 3.89 18.99 12.65
CA GLN A 232 5.29 19.43 12.49
C GLN A 232 6.04 19.64 13.82
N GLY A 233 5.42 19.37 14.97
CA GLY A 233 6.04 19.49 16.29
C GLY A 233 6.74 18.20 16.74
N GLY A 234 7.97 17.98 16.28
CA GLY A 234 8.85 16.99 16.88
C GLY A 234 9.30 17.42 18.28
N ASN A 235 8.58 17.00 19.32
CA ASN A 235 9.18 16.85 20.64
C ASN A 235 9.66 15.40 20.74
N HIS A 236 10.99 15.22 20.82
CA HIS A 236 11.65 13.98 21.25
C HIS A 236 11.43 13.71 22.76
N GLU A 237 10.22 13.94 23.25
CA GLU A 237 9.80 13.42 24.55
C GLU A 237 8.87 12.24 24.25
N SER A 238 9.22 11.09 24.82
CA SER A 238 8.41 9.87 24.83
C SER A 238 6.91 10.21 24.88
N PRO A 239 6.07 9.64 24.00
CA PRO A 239 4.66 9.97 23.99
C PRO A 239 4.03 9.38 25.26
N ASP A 240 3.80 10.23 26.26
CA ASP A 240 2.76 9.98 27.24
C ASP A 240 1.42 9.98 26.49
N ASP A 241 0.69 8.87 26.59
CA ASP A 241 -0.60 8.54 25.99
C ASP A 241 -1.73 9.55 26.34
N THR A 242 -1.65 10.78 25.84
CA THR A 242 -2.76 11.74 25.89
C THR A 242 -3.13 12.22 24.49
N SER A 243 -4.08 11.49 23.88
CA SER A 243 -4.96 11.90 22.77
C SER A 243 -4.29 12.69 21.62
N SER A 244 -3.60 12.02 20.71
CA SER A 244 -3.40 12.58 19.37
C SER A 244 -4.74 12.51 18.63
N ASN A 245 -5.51 13.61 18.62
CA ASN A 245 -6.71 13.69 17.79
C ASN A 245 -6.30 13.43 16.33
N ALA A 246 -6.79 12.34 15.73
CA ALA A 246 -6.54 12.04 14.32
C ALA A 246 -6.96 13.23 13.45
N GLN A 247 -6.02 13.81 12.72
CA GLN A 247 -6.26 15.02 11.94
C GLN A 247 -6.77 14.64 10.55
N ALA A 248 -7.79 15.33 10.06
CA ALA A 248 -8.30 15.10 8.71
C ALA A 248 -7.41 15.77 7.65
N LEU A 249 -7.25 15.11 6.50
CA LEU A 249 -6.64 15.72 5.32
C LEU A 249 -7.50 16.87 4.81
N GLU A 250 -6.85 17.99 4.50
CA GLU A 250 -7.52 19.14 3.88
C GLU A 250 -7.61 18.91 2.37
N LEU A 251 -8.83 18.84 1.84
CA LEU A 251 -9.05 18.76 0.40
C LEU A 251 -8.62 20.08 -0.28
N LEU A 252 -7.66 20.01 -1.19
CA LEU A 252 -7.24 21.17 -1.98
C LEU A 252 -8.04 21.30 -3.28
N CYS A 253 -8.10 20.24 -4.08
CA CYS A 253 -8.93 20.21 -5.29
C CYS A 253 -9.24 18.77 -5.73
N HIS A 254 -10.36 18.61 -6.44
CA HIS A 254 -10.68 17.38 -7.15
C HIS A 254 -10.07 17.39 -8.56
N LEU A 255 -9.66 16.22 -9.06
CA LEU A 255 -9.34 16.03 -10.47
C LEU A 255 -10.60 15.50 -11.15
N ASP A 256 -11.34 16.39 -11.82
CA ASP A 256 -12.68 16.09 -12.34
C ASP A 256 -12.65 15.04 -13.47
N ASN A 257 -13.17 13.86 -13.18
CA ASN A 257 -13.28 12.75 -14.12
C ASN A 257 -14.72 12.45 -14.57
N THR A 258 -15.68 13.33 -14.28
CA THR A 258 -17.10 13.12 -14.62
C THR A 258 -17.33 12.84 -16.12
N ALA A 259 -16.57 13.48 -17.00
CA ALA A 259 -16.64 13.28 -18.45
C ALA A 259 -15.77 12.12 -18.97
N HIS A 260 -14.90 11.56 -18.14
CA HIS A 260 -13.82 10.64 -18.55
C HIS A 260 -13.94 9.24 -17.95
N GLY A 261 -14.88 9.04 -17.01
CA GLY A 261 -15.18 7.74 -16.43
C GLY A 261 -14.29 7.41 -15.23
N ASN A 262 -14.04 6.13 -14.99
CA ASN A 262 -13.43 5.65 -13.75
C ASN A 262 -11.92 5.89 -13.69
N MET A 263 -11.44 6.56 -12.63
CA MET A 263 -10.02 6.81 -12.38
C MET A 263 -9.27 5.54 -12.00
N ALA A 264 -8.18 5.25 -12.70
CA ALA A 264 -7.30 4.12 -12.42
C ALA A 264 -5.98 4.54 -11.77
N CYS A 265 -5.45 5.72 -12.12
CA CYS A 265 -4.12 6.15 -11.67
C CYS A 265 -4.00 7.67 -11.55
N VAL A 266 -3.21 8.13 -10.58
CA VAL A 266 -2.78 9.53 -10.44
C VAL A 266 -1.31 9.58 -10.03
N THR A 267 -0.49 10.37 -10.73
CA THR A 267 0.93 10.52 -10.43
C THR A 267 1.45 11.91 -10.73
N TRP A 268 2.32 12.44 -9.86
CA TRP A 268 3.01 13.72 -10.08
C TRP A 268 4.04 13.61 -11.18
N GLU A 269 4.27 14.73 -11.88
CA GLU A 269 5.46 14.91 -12.71
C GLU A 269 6.70 14.82 -11.81
N PRO A 270 7.60 13.83 -12.02
CA PRO A 270 8.77 13.64 -11.18
C PRO A 270 9.72 14.81 -11.37
N LEU A 271 10.45 15.19 -10.31
CA LEU A 271 11.45 16.27 -10.32
C LEU A 271 10.90 17.65 -10.75
N GLY A 272 9.57 17.81 -10.82
CA GLY A 272 8.89 19.04 -11.18
C GLY A 272 8.66 19.98 -9.99
N ASP A 273 8.06 21.13 -10.25
CA ASP A 273 7.72 22.15 -9.23
C ASP A 273 6.42 21.83 -8.44
N GLY A 274 5.93 20.60 -8.54
CA GLY A 274 4.69 20.17 -7.90
C GLY A 274 3.43 20.81 -8.49
N LYS A 275 3.47 21.24 -9.76
CA LYS A 275 2.29 21.80 -10.44
C LYS A 275 1.65 20.90 -11.48
N LYS A 276 2.30 19.81 -11.87
CA LYS A 276 1.78 18.92 -12.91
C LYS A 276 1.45 17.53 -12.40
N LEU A 277 0.31 17.04 -12.84
CA LEU A 277 -0.20 15.71 -12.53
C LEU A 277 -0.64 14.99 -13.81
N LEU A 278 -0.37 13.71 -13.86
CA LEU A 278 -0.97 12.76 -14.79
C LEU A 278 -2.11 12.04 -14.07
N SER A 279 -3.23 11.87 -14.75
CA SER A 279 -4.28 10.96 -14.30
C SER A 279 -4.81 10.12 -15.46
N LEU A 280 -5.17 8.87 -15.19
CA LEU A 280 -5.74 7.95 -16.16
C LEU A 280 -7.16 7.57 -15.75
N ALA A 281 -8.15 7.83 -16.60
CA ALA A 281 -9.54 7.45 -16.35
C ALA A 281 -10.11 6.69 -17.54
N ASP A 282 -10.57 5.46 -17.34
CA ASP A 282 -10.96 4.52 -18.40
C ASP A 282 -9.95 4.55 -19.58
N ASN A 283 -10.32 5.08 -20.74
CA ASN A 283 -9.46 5.21 -21.93
C ASN A 283 -8.84 6.61 -22.11
N TYR A 284 -8.93 7.49 -21.12
CA TYR A 284 -8.41 8.85 -21.17
C TYR A 284 -7.12 9.00 -20.37
N LEU A 285 -6.13 9.61 -21.00
CA LEU A 285 -4.93 10.14 -20.37
C LEU A 285 -5.11 11.65 -20.25
N MET A 286 -4.96 12.17 -19.03
CA MET A 286 -5.20 13.59 -18.71
C MET A 286 -4.00 14.19 -18.00
N ILE A 287 -3.61 15.40 -18.42
CA ILE A 287 -2.57 16.21 -17.77
C ILE A 287 -3.22 17.41 -17.11
N TRP A 288 -2.93 17.60 -15.83
CA TRP A 288 -3.46 18.68 -15.02
C TRP A 288 -2.35 19.66 -14.66
N ASP A 289 -2.66 20.95 -14.78
CA ASP A 289 -1.87 22.03 -14.21
C ASP A 289 -2.54 22.53 -12.93
N LEU A 290 -1.80 22.56 -11.83
CA LEU A 290 -2.22 23.12 -10.56
C LEU A 290 -1.75 24.58 -10.45
N GLN A 291 -2.62 25.43 -9.91
CA GLN A 291 -2.26 26.82 -9.61
C GLN A 291 -1.35 26.89 -8.37
N GLU A 292 -0.70 28.03 -8.12
CA GLU A 292 0.37 28.20 -7.11
C GLU A 292 0.06 27.64 -5.71
N SER A 293 -1.20 27.60 -5.29
CA SER A 293 -1.62 27.06 -3.98
C SER A 293 -2.12 25.61 -4.01
N SER A 294 -2.12 24.96 -5.18
CA SER A 294 -2.74 23.65 -5.44
C SER A 294 -4.24 23.56 -5.14
N THR A 295 -4.89 24.71 -4.89
CA THR A 295 -6.34 24.82 -4.57
C THR A 295 -7.25 24.67 -5.79
N LYS A 296 -6.69 24.72 -7.00
CA LYS A 296 -7.41 24.56 -8.25
C LYS A 296 -6.58 23.74 -9.22
N SER A 297 -7.23 22.77 -9.83
CA SER A 297 -6.73 21.98 -10.95
C SER A 297 -7.37 22.49 -12.25
N VAL A 298 -6.58 22.58 -13.31
CA VAL A 298 -7.05 22.88 -14.66
C VAL A 298 -6.60 21.75 -15.58
N LEU A 299 -7.53 21.19 -16.35
CA LEU A 299 -7.19 20.20 -17.37
C LEU A 299 -6.43 20.91 -18.51
N SER A 300 -5.13 20.62 -18.61
CA SER A 300 -4.24 21.24 -19.59
C SER A 300 -4.36 20.58 -20.95
N SER A 301 -4.31 19.24 -20.95
CA SER A 301 -4.43 18.43 -22.15
C SER A 301 -5.03 17.06 -21.82
N SER A 302 -5.67 16.46 -22.81
CA SER A 302 -6.15 15.08 -22.72
C SER A 302 -5.99 14.36 -24.05
N VAL A 303 -5.82 13.05 -23.99
CA VAL A 303 -5.83 12.16 -25.16
C VAL A 303 -6.64 10.91 -24.82
N THR A 304 -7.37 10.41 -25.80
CA THR A 304 -8.13 9.18 -25.67
C THR A 304 -7.44 8.05 -26.42
N LEU A 305 -7.48 6.85 -25.85
CA LEU A 305 -7.04 5.65 -26.51
C LEU A 305 -8.11 5.17 -27.50
N GLU A 306 -7.78 5.23 -28.78
CA GLU A 306 -8.67 4.80 -29.87
C GLU A 306 -8.47 3.31 -30.20
N GLY A 307 -9.58 2.58 -30.37
CA GLY A 307 -9.56 1.19 -30.80
C GLY A 307 -10.89 0.47 -30.58
N LYS A 308 -10.94 -0.84 -30.90
CA LYS A 308 -12.12 -1.69 -30.70
C LYS A 308 -12.01 -2.41 -29.35
N GLY A 309 -13.09 -2.42 -28.56
CA GLY A 309 -13.18 -3.14 -27.28
C GLY A 309 -13.25 -2.23 -26.06
N GLN A 310 -13.19 -2.80 -24.85
CA GLN A 310 -13.04 -2.04 -23.61
C GLN A 310 -11.57 -1.71 -23.43
N LEU A 311 -11.21 -0.48 -23.77
CA LEU A 311 -9.85 0.04 -23.59
C LEU A 311 -9.84 0.75 -22.25
N ARG A 312 -9.14 0.19 -21.27
CA ARG A 312 -8.95 0.83 -19.97
C ARG A 312 -7.48 0.83 -19.63
N PHE A 313 -6.98 1.99 -19.26
CA PHE A 313 -5.66 2.09 -18.67
C PHE A 313 -5.68 1.49 -17.26
N THR A 314 -4.61 0.78 -16.92
CA THR A 314 -4.44 0.17 -15.59
C THR A 314 -3.40 0.90 -14.75
N SER A 315 -2.29 1.33 -15.37
CA SER A 315 -1.20 2.04 -14.70
C SER A 315 -0.55 3.03 -15.66
N GLY A 316 0.07 4.07 -15.11
CA GLY A 316 0.93 4.97 -15.89
C GLY A 316 2.01 5.62 -15.06
N LYS A 317 3.14 5.87 -15.71
CA LYS A 317 4.31 6.50 -15.10
C LYS A 317 4.90 7.53 -16.04
N TRP A 318 5.41 8.60 -15.45
CA TRP A 318 6.23 9.58 -16.15
C TRP A 318 7.62 9.00 -16.42
N SER A 319 8.16 9.32 -17.59
CA SER A 319 9.59 9.18 -17.81
C SER A 319 10.30 10.31 -17.06
N PRO A 320 11.30 10.05 -16.19
CA PRO A 320 12.08 11.10 -15.55
C PRO A 320 13.04 11.80 -16.54
N HIS A 321 13.16 11.27 -17.76
CA HIS A 321 14.05 11.76 -18.80
C HIS A 321 13.42 12.85 -19.65
N HIS A 322 14.25 13.57 -20.41
CA HIS A 322 13.81 14.58 -21.38
C HIS A 322 12.82 15.61 -20.80
N ASN A 323 13.09 16.10 -19.59
CA ASN A 323 12.24 17.05 -18.85
C ASN A 323 10.79 16.57 -18.71
N CYS A 324 10.61 15.28 -18.40
CA CYS A 324 9.31 14.66 -18.14
C CYS A 324 8.30 14.82 -19.29
N THR A 325 8.78 14.91 -20.54
CA THR A 325 7.91 15.12 -21.70
C THR A 325 7.22 13.85 -22.22
N GLN A 326 7.50 12.70 -21.59
CA GLN A 326 6.97 11.40 -22.00
C GLN A 326 6.34 10.65 -20.83
N VAL A 327 5.31 9.86 -21.15
CA VAL A 327 4.59 9.01 -20.20
C VAL A 327 4.44 7.62 -20.82
N ALA A 328 4.61 6.57 -20.01
CA ALA A 328 4.19 5.21 -20.35
C ALA A 328 2.89 4.86 -19.65
N THR A 329 2.01 4.12 -20.34
CA THR A 329 0.75 3.62 -19.80
C THR A 329 0.58 2.15 -20.13
N ALA A 330 0.02 1.40 -19.20
CA ALA A 330 -0.41 0.02 -19.39
C ALA A 330 -1.90 -0.01 -19.74
N ASN A 331 -2.28 -0.83 -20.72
CA ASN A 331 -3.67 -1.09 -21.05
C ASN A 331 -3.83 -2.57 -21.45
N ASP A 332 -4.64 -3.32 -20.72
CA ASP A 332 -4.78 -4.76 -20.91
C ASP A 332 -3.40 -5.46 -20.95
N THR A 333 -3.04 -6.12 -22.04
CA THR A 333 -1.74 -6.80 -22.22
C THR A 333 -0.66 -5.92 -22.86
N ALA A 334 -0.96 -4.66 -23.17
CA ALA A 334 -0.11 -3.77 -23.95
C ALA A 334 0.48 -2.61 -23.12
N ILE A 335 1.60 -2.09 -23.61
CA ILE A 335 2.27 -0.90 -23.05
C ILE A 335 2.36 0.15 -24.14
N ARG A 336 1.99 1.40 -23.83
CA ARG A 336 2.00 2.52 -24.78
C ARG A 336 2.81 3.68 -24.22
N GLY A 337 3.53 4.36 -25.10
CA GLY A 337 4.26 5.58 -24.78
C GLY A 337 3.61 6.80 -25.42
N TRP A 338 3.58 7.92 -24.72
CA TRP A 338 2.93 9.16 -25.15
C TRP A 338 3.88 10.34 -24.97
N ASP A 339 3.90 11.25 -25.95
CA ASP A 339 4.54 12.56 -25.81
C ASP A 339 3.48 13.55 -25.33
N ILE A 340 3.67 14.15 -24.16
CA ILE A 340 2.65 15.01 -23.52
C ILE A 340 2.53 16.40 -24.16
N ARG A 341 3.50 16.82 -24.99
CA ARG A 341 3.47 18.13 -25.67
C ARG A 341 2.59 18.08 -26.90
N SER A 342 2.69 16.99 -27.65
CA SER A 342 1.90 16.74 -28.85
C SER A 342 0.66 15.90 -28.59
N MET A 343 0.56 15.27 -27.40
CA MET A 343 -0.46 14.30 -27.02
C MET A 343 -0.61 13.19 -28.05
N ARG A 344 0.51 12.70 -28.56
CA ARG A 344 0.58 11.62 -29.55
C ARG A 344 1.26 10.41 -28.96
N GLN A 345 0.78 9.24 -29.37
CA GLN A 345 1.45 7.98 -29.07
C GLN A 345 2.79 7.91 -29.83
N ILE A 346 3.86 7.61 -29.11
CA ILE A 346 5.24 7.47 -29.62
C ILE A 346 5.51 6.01 -29.98
N TYR A 347 5.10 5.08 -29.11
CA TYR A 347 5.31 3.64 -29.29
C TYR A 347 4.15 2.84 -28.70
N CYS A 348 4.01 1.58 -29.13
CA CYS A 348 3.07 0.62 -28.58
C CYS A 348 3.70 -0.77 -28.64
N ILE A 349 3.93 -1.37 -27.47
CA ILE A 349 4.36 -2.75 -27.30
C ILE A 349 3.09 -3.58 -27.19
N GLU A 350 2.64 -4.15 -28.31
CA GLU A 350 1.48 -5.04 -28.33
C GLU A 350 1.85 -6.41 -27.75
N ASN A 351 0.94 -6.99 -26.95
CA ASN A 351 1.17 -8.26 -26.26
C ASN A 351 2.48 -8.24 -25.44
N ALA A 352 2.75 -7.13 -24.75
CA ALA A 352 3.89 -7.00 -23.87
C ALA A 352 3.89 -8.14 -22.84
N HIS A 353 2.72 -8.45 -22.28
CA HIS A 353 2.50 -9.59 -21.38
C HIS A 353 1.46 -10.56 -21.95
N GLY A 354 1.47 -11.81 -21.46
CA GLY A 354 0.47 -12.82 -21.82
C GLY A 354 -0.90 -12.58 -21.18
N GLN A 355 -0.94 -11.73 -20.14
CA GLN A 355 -2.12 -11.32 -19.40
C GLN A 355 -1.97 -9.83 -19.01
N LEU A 356 -2.85 -9.34 -18.13
CA LEU A 356 -2.95 -7.94 -17.74
C LEU A 356 -1.61 -7.39 -17.20
N VAL A 357 -1.19 -6.24 -17.73
CA VAL A 357 -0.05 -5.47 -17.22
C VAL A 357 -0.53 -4.66 -16.01
N ARG A 358 0.12 -4.88 -14.86
CA ARG A 358 -0.24 -4.31 -13.56
C ARG A 358 0.52 -3.04 -13.25
N ASP A 359 1.82 -3.03 -13.50
CA ASP A 359 2.68 -1.92 -13.12
C ASP A 359 3.80 -1.69 -14.12
N LEU A 360 4.31 -0.48 -14.10
CA LEU A 360 5.38 0.01 -14.96
C LEU A 360 6.35 0.80 -14.10
N ASP A 361 7.63 0.80 -14.46
CA ASP A 361 8.58 1.74 -13.88
C ASP A 361 9.74 2.05 -14.83
N PHE A 362 10.05 3.34 -14.98
CA PHE A 362 11.15 3.76 -15.85
C PHE A 362 12.48 3.61 -15.12
N ASN A 363 13.51 3.18 -15.85
CA ASN A 363 14.85 3.24 -15.31
C ASN A 363 15.23 4.74 -15.14
N PRO A 364 15.61 5.18 -13.93
CA PRO A 364 15.90 6.59 -13.65
C PRO A 364 17.23 7.06 -14.26
N ASN A 365 18.19 6.15 -14.46
CA ASN A 365 19.55 6.47 -14.89
C ASN A 365 19.80 6.15 -16.38
N LYS A 366 19.05 5.19 -16.93
CA LYS A 366 19.18 4.72 -18.32
C LYS A 366 17.98 5.13 -19.17
N GLN A 367 18.21 6.07 -20.07
CA GLN A 367 17.18 6.54 -21.01
C GLN A 367 16.60 5.40 -21.85
N TYR A 368 15.30 5.47 -22.12
CA TYR A 368 14.53 4.52 -22.94
C TYR A 368 14.32 3.12 -22.32
N TYR A 369 14.79 2.87 -21.10
CA TYR A 369 14.57 1.59 -20.42
C TYR A 369 13.36 1.65 -19.48
N LEU A 370 12.51 0.64 -19.58
CA LEU A 370 11.28 0.52 -18.80
C LEU A 370 11.13 -0.92 -18.30
N ALA A 371 10.72 -1.08 -17.04
CA ALA A 371 10.29 -2.34 -16.46
C ALA A 371 8.76 -2.41 -16.45
N SER A 372 8.24 -3.63 -16.54
CA SER A 372 6.80 -3.92 -16.52
C SER A 372 6.55 -5.26 -15.86
N CYS A 373 5.40 -5.41 -15.20
CA CYS A 373 5.00 -6.67 -14.58
C CYS A 373 3.49 -6.90 -14.72
N GLY A 374 3.04 -8.16 -14.57
CA GLY A 374 1.64 -8.48 -14.79
C GLY A 374 1.18 -9.85 -14.27
N ASP A 375 -0.04 -10.19 -14.66
CA ASP A 375 -0.75 -11.41 -14.25
C ASP A 375 -0.17 -12.70 -14.89
N ASP A 376 0.73 -12.56 -15.86
CA ASP A 376 1.46 -13.69 -16.44
C ASP A 376 2.63 -14.17 -15.55
N CYS A 377 2.75 -13.62 -14.33
CA CYS A 377 3.78 -13.92 -13.34
C CYS A 377 5.20 -13.46 -13.77
N LYS A 378 5.29 -12.63 -14.82
CA LYS A 378 6.58 -12.20 -15.38
C LYS A 378 6.87 -10.75 -15.08
N VAL A 379 8.17 -10.46 -15.03
CA VAL A 379 8.71 -9.10 -15.06
C VAL A 379 9.52 -8.96 -16.34
N LYS A 380 9.21 -7.96 -17.16
CA LYS A 380 9.84 -7.73 -18.45
C LYS A 380 10.46 -6.35 -18.51
N PHE A 381 11.63 -6.29 -19.12
CA PHE A 381 12.40 -5.08 -19.35
C PHE A 381 12.44 -4.77 -20.84
N TRP A 382 12.24 -3.50 -21.18
CA TRP A 382 12.06 -3.04 -22.55
C TRP A 382 12.99 -1.87 -22.86
N ASP A 383 13.53 -1.85 -24.07
CA ASP A 383 14.10 -0.65 -24.68
C ASP A 383 13.02 -0.04 -25.59
N THR A 384 12.52 1.15 -25.26
CA THR A 384 11.42 1.79 -26.01
C THR A 384 11.80 2.17 -27.43
N ARG A 385 13.08 2.06 -27.82
CA ARG A 385 13.55 2.23 -29.20
C ARG A 385 13.49 0.93 -30.01
N ASN A 386 13.53 -0.22 -29.33
CA ASN A 386 13.38 -1.55 -29.93
C ASN A 386 12.29 -2.34 -29.19
N ILE A 387 11.05 -2.11 -29.61
CA ILE A 387 9.85 -2.62 -28.94
C ILE A 387 9.45 -4.05 -29.34
N HIS A 388 10.20 -4.71 -30.21
CA HIS A 388 9.81 -6.00 -30.78
C HIS A 388 9.99 -7.17 -29.81
N GLU A 389 10.95 -7.08 -28.90
CA GLU A 389 11.24 -8.11 -27.91
C GLU A 389 11.71 -7.48 -26.60
N PRO A 390 11.43 -8.10 -25.44
CA PRO A 390 11.96 -7.63 -24.18
C PRO A 390 13.47 -7.85 -24.14
N VAL A 391 14.20 -6.88 -23.59
CA VAL A 391 15.65 -6.98 -23.33
C VAL A 391 15.94 -8.10 -22.34
N LYS A 392 15.08 -8.26 -21.34
CA LYS A 392 15.18 -9.29 -20.31
C LYS A 392 13.78 -9.66 -19.81
N THR A 393 13.60 -10.92 -19.43
CA THR A 393 12.39 -11.43 -18.77
C THR A 393 12.81 -12.21 -17.53
N LEU A 394 12.14 -11.95 -16.40
CA LEU A 394 12.28 -12.69 -15.15
C LEU A 394 10.99 -13.49 -14.91
N GLU A 395 11.15 -14.71 -14.43
CA GLU A 395 10.07 -15.68 -14.18
C GLU A 395 10.18 -16.29 -12.77
N GLU A 396 10.70 -15.50 -11.83
CA GLU A 396 10.96 -15.96 -10.45
C GLU A 396 9.70 -16.05 -9.58
N HIS A 397 8.66 -15.29 -9.93
CA HIS A 397 7.39 -15.29 -9.22
C HIS A 397 6.46 -16.40 -9.72
N SER A 398 5.71 -17.01 -8.79
CA SER A 398 4.76 -18.08 -9.09
C SER A 398 3.31 -17.61 -9.22
N HIS A 399 3.04 -16.33 -8.98
CA HIS A 399 1.73 -15.71 -9.14
C HIS A 399 1.85 -14.29 -9.72
N TRP A 400 0.70 -13.61 -9.89
CA TRP A 400 0.61 -12.25 -10.40
C TRP A 400 1.57 -11.30 -9.68
N VAL A 401 2.34 -10.56 -10.48
CA VAL A 401 3.29 -9.56 -10.00
C VAL A 401 2.60 -8.21 -10.02
N TRP A 402 2.40 -7.63 -8.85
CA TRP A 402 1.62 -6.41 -8.65
C TRP A 402 2.43 -5.14 -8.82
N SER A 403 3.72 -5.18 -8.47
CA SER A 403 4.56 -3.99 -8.52
C SER A 403 6.00 -4.32 -8.89
N VAL A 404 6.62 -3.39 -9.63
CA VAL A 404 8.03 -3.39 -9.99
C VAL A 404 8.61 -2.00 -9.77
N ARG A 405 9.80 -1.90 -9.15
CA ARG A 405 10.49 -0.63 -8.89
C ARG A 405 11.98 -0.71 -9.15
N TYR A 406 12.48 0.16 -10.01
CA TYR A 406 13.89 0.49 -10.07
C TYR A 406 14.30 1.28 -8.84
N ASN A 407 15.50 1.03 -8.34
CA ASN A 407 16.11 1.92 -7.38
C ASN A 407 16.47 3.24 -8.04
N HIS A 408 16.16 4.35 -7.36
CA HIS A 408 16.34 5.70 -7.89
C HIS A 408 17.81 6.10 -8.07
N SER A 409 18.73 5.52 -7.31
CA SER A 409 20.17 5.83 -7.37
C SER A 409 20.98 4.74 -8.05
N HIS A 410 20.65 3.47 -7.80
CA HIS A 410 21.39 2.30 -8.28
C HIS A 410 20.49 1.45 -9.17
N ASP A 411 20.31 1.84 -10.42
CA ASP A 411 19.35 1.24 -11.37
C ASP A 411 19.54 -0.26 -11.67
N GLN A 412 20.64 -0.86 -11.24
CA GLN A 412 20.82 -2.32 -11.20
C GLN A 412 19.96 -3.01 -10.13
N LEU A 413 19.53 -2.30 -9.08
CA LEU A 413 18.67 -2.86 -8.04
C LEU A 413 17.21 -2.72 -8.44
N VAL A 414 16.51 -3.86 -8.51
CA VAL A 414 15.09 -3.91 -8.86
C VAL A 414 14.32 -4.66 -7.78
N LEU A 415 13.21 -4.08 -7.34
CA LEU A 415 12.25 -4.69 -6.41
C LEU A 415 11.00 -5.14 -7.15
N THR A 416 10.46 -6.27 -6.70
CA THR A 416 9.23 -6.85 -7.24
C THR A 416 8.39 -7.43 -6.10
N GLY A 417 7.08 -7.27 -6.17
CA GLY A 417 6.11 -7.78 -5.19
C GLY A 417 4.97 -8.53 -5.88
N SER A 418 4.55 -9.65 -5.30
CA SER A 418 3.66 -10.61 -5.95
C SER A 418 2.61 -11.21 -5.00
N SER A 419 1.59 -11.84 -5.59
CA SER A 419 0.56 -12.58 -4.85
C SER A 419 1.06 -13.92 -4.29
N ASP A 420 2.28 -14.34 -4.64
CA ASP A 420 2.95 -15.48 -4.02
C ASP A 420 3.53 -15.16 -2.62
N SER A 421 3.16 -14.00 -2.07
CA SER A 421 3.60 -13.48 -0.77
C SER A 421 5.09 -13.16 -0.70
N ARG A 422 5.79 -13.06 -1.85
CA ARG A 422 7.21 -12.77 -1.91
C ARG A 422 7.50 -11.34 -2.36
N VAL A 423 8.55 -10.78 -1.77
CA VAL A 423 9.29 -9.65 -2.33
C VAL A 423 10.62 -10.16 -2.84
N ILE A 424 10.98 -9.85 -4.08
CA ILE A 424 12.27 -10.24 -4.64
C ILE A 424 13.08 -8.98 -4.93
N LEU A 425 14.28 -8.94 -4.35
CA LEU A 425 15.32 -7.96 -4.64
C LEU A 425 16.32 -8.59 -5.61
N SER A 426 16.47 -7.98 -6.78
CA SER A 426 17.30 -8.47 -7.87
C SER A 426 18.42 -7.50 -8.24
N ASN A 427 19.58 -8.04 -8.62
CA ASN A 427 20.69 -7.31 -9.21
C ASN A 427 20.70 -7.53 -10.73
N MET A 428 20.40 -6.49 -11.49
CA MET A 428 20.18 -6.50 -12.94
C MET A 428 21.30 -5.73 -13.65
N VAL A 429 22.54 -6.19 -13.45
CA VAL A 429 23.75 -5.54 -13.96
C VAL A 429 23.74 -5.45 -15.48
N SER A 430 23.22 -6.46 -16.19
CA SER A 430 23.20 -6.49 -17.66
C SER A 430 22.38 -5.37 -18.30
N ILE A 431 21.40 -4.82 -17.58
CA ILE A 431 20.49 -3.79 -18.07
C ILE A 431 20.65 -2.44 -17.36
N SER A 432 21.55 -2.34 -16.38
CA SER A 432 21.93 -1.09 -15.71
C SER A 432 22.64 -0.09 -16.63
N SER A 433 22.68 1.18 -16.24
CA SER A 433 23.49 2.23 -16.85
C SER A 433 24.99 2.02 -16.64
N GLU A 434 25.39 1.36 -15.55
CA GLU A 434 26.80 1.15 -15.18
C GLU A 434 27.11 -0.34 -14.97
N PRO A 435 27.12 -1.16 -16.05
CA PRO A 435 27.26 -2.61 -15.98
C PRO A 435 28.62 -3.13 -15.44
N PHE A 436 29.60 -2.26 -15.18
CA PHE A 436 30.96 -2.65 -14.81
C PHE A 436 31.45 -2.15 -13.43
N GLY A 437 30.65 -1.40 -12.67
CA GLY A 437 31.10 -0.74 -11.43
C GLY A 437 32.26 0.24 -11.68
N HIS A 438 32.72 0.94 -10.65
CA HIS A 438 33.95 1.71 -10.75
C HIS A 438 35.13 0.76 -10.98
N LEU A 439 35.47 0.50 -12.24
CA LEU A 439 36.80 0.03 -12.60
C LEU A 439 37.74 1.18 -12.22
N VAL A 440 38.27 1.15 -11.00
CA VAL A 440 39.50 1.85 -10.70
C VAL A 440 40.52 1.21 -11.63
N ASP A 441 40.95 1.94 -12.65
CA ASP A 441 42.09 1.54 -13.46
C ASP A 441 43.28 1.41 -12.48
N ASP A 442 43.66 0.18 -12.15
CA ASP A 442 44.87 -0.14 -11.37
C ASP A 442 46.17 0.28 -12.11
N GLU A 443 46.09 1.06 -13.20
CA GLU A 443 47.24 1.55 -13.95
C GLU A 443 48.05 2.62 -13.20
N ASP A 444 47.47 3.29 -12.20
CA ASP A 444 48.16 4.36 -11.43
C ASP A 444 48.94 3.89 -10.18
N LEU A 445 49.03 2.57 -9.93
CA LEU A 445 49.82 2.00 -8.82
C LEU A 445 51.05 1.20 -9.26
N SER A 446 51.60 1.48 -10.44
CA SER A 446 52.85 0.87 -10.89
C SER A 446 54.09 1.64 -10.41
N ASP A 447 54.40 1.54 -9.11
CA ASP A 447 55.76 1.76 -8.60
C ASP A 447 55.95 1.06 -7.24
N GLN A 448 56.01 -0.29 -7.23
CA GLN A 448 56.94 -1.09 -6.41
C GLN A 448 56.76 -2.61 -6.56
N GLU A 449 57.82 -3.22 -7.08
CA GLU A 449 58.41 -4.55 -6.79
C GLU A 449 57.53 -5.80 -6.61
N ASP A 450 57.70 -6.73 -7.55
CA ASP A 450 57.83 -8.18 -7.39
C ASP A 450 56.94 -8.86 -6.33
N ASN A 451 55.72 -9.24 -6.74
CA ASN A 451 55.16 -10.53 -6.34
C ASN A 451 54.18 -11.06 -7.40
N LEU A 452 54.40 -12.31 -7.79
CA LEU A 452 53.48 -13.13 -8.57
C LEU A 452 52.13 -13.23 -7.84
N GLN A 453 51.14 -12.46 -8.27
CA GLN A 453 49.75 -12.65 -7.88
C GLN A 453 48.87 -12.73 -9.12
N GLU A 454 48.17 -13.86 -9.20
CA GLU A 454 47.27 -14.32 -10.25
C GLU A 454 46.42 -13.18 -10.81
N GLU A 455 46.38 -13.07 -12.15
CA GLU A 455 45.30 -12.41 -12.88
C GLU A 455 43.98 -13.05 -12.44
N LYS A 456 43.35 -12.52 -11.38
CA LYS A 456 41.94 -12.76 -11.11
C LYS A 456 41.18 -12.07 -12.24
N THR A 457 40.97 -12.78 -13.33
CA THR A 457 39.85 -12.55 -14.22
C THR A 457 38.59 -12.47 -13.35
N LYS A 458 38.19 -11.25 -12.95
CA LYS A 458 36.91 -11.01 -12.28
C LYS A 458 35.84 -11.56 -13.22
N GLU A 459 35.14 -12.61 -12.80
CA GLU A 459 34.00 -13.14 -13.56
C GLU A 459 33.04 -11.99 -13.87
N PRO A 460 32.49 -11.91 -15.10
CA PRO A 460 31.55 -10.86 -15.43
C PRO A 460 30.37 -10.92 -14.46
N LEU A 461 30.03 -9.78 -13.84
CA LEU A 461 28.90 -9.67 -12.93
C LEU A 461 27.63 -10.14 -13.66
N GLN A 462 27.00 -11.21 -13.14
CA GLN A 462 25.80 -11.79 -13.72
C GLN A 462 24.55 -11.26 -13.01
N ASP A 463 23.48 -11.11 -13.78
CA ASP A 463 22.16 -10.87 -13.22
C ASP A 463 21.81 -11.97 -12.22
N SER A 464 21.31 -11.59 -11.06
CA SER A 464 21.03 -12.55 -9.99
C SER A 464 19.96 -12.04 -9.04
N VAL A 465 19.26 -12.98 -8.40
CA VAL A 465 18.43 -12.67 -7.23
C VAL A 465 19.35 -12.45 -6.04
N ILE A 466 19.25 -11.28 -5.42
CA ILE A 466 20.02 -10.91 -4.23
C ILE A 466 19.37 -11.55 -3.01
N ALA A 467 18.06 -11.36 -2.86
CA ALA A 467 17.29 -11.83 -1.73
C ALA A 467 15.81 -12.04 -2.12
N THR A 468 15.21 -13.05 -1.51
CA THR A 468 13.77 -13.30 -1.54
C THR A 468 13.27 -13.17 -0.11
N TYR A 469 12.32 -12.26 0.11
CA TYR A 469 11.72 -12.01 1.42
C TYR A 469 10.34 -12.65 1.43
N GLU A 470 10.13 -13.56 2.39
CA GLU A 470 8.89 -14.34 2.58
C GLU A 470 8.21 -13.97 3.91
N GLU A 471 8.35 -12.71 4.32
CA GLU A 471 7.83 -12.21 5.59
C GLU A 471 6.32 -11.92 5.54
N HIS A 472 5.73 -11.87 4.35
CA HIS A 472 4.31 -11.61 4.15
C HIS A 472 3.53 -12.91 4.12
N GLU A 473 2.29 -12.87 4.61
CA GLU A 473 1.39 -14.03 4.66
C GLU A 473 0.23 -13.92 3.65
N ASP A 474 0.08 -12.75 3.00
CA ASP A 474 -0.87 -12.48 1.91
C ASP A 474 -0.12 -11.83 0.73
N SER A 475 -0.86 -11.46 -0.31
CA SER A 475 -0.38 -10.86 -1.55
C SER A 475 0.32 -9.53 -1.28
N VAL A 476 1.54 -9.38 -1.79
CA VAL A 476 2.29 -8.13 -1.73
C VAL A 476 1.84 -7.24 -2.89
N TYR A 477 1.12 -6.17 -2.57
CA TYR A 477 0.54 -5.27 -3.56
C TYR A 477 1.45 -4.13 -3.97
N ALA A 478 2.30 -3.67 -3.06
CA ALA A 478 3.18 -2.55 -3.31
C ALA A 478 4.55 -2.77 -2.68
N VAL A 479 5.58 -2.41 -3.44
CA VAL A 479 6.96 -2.27 -2.98
C VAL A 479 7.41 -0.88 -3.36
N GLU A 480 8.17 -0.21 -2.51
CA GLU A 480 8.60 1.16 -2.76
C GLU A 480 9.96 1.43 -2.10
N TRP A 481 10.86 2.08 -2.83
CA TRP A 481 12.15 2.52 -2.30
C TRP A 481 11.97 3.75 -1.43
N SER A 482 12.77 3.87 -0.36
CA SER A 482 12.86 5.13 0.38
C SER A 482 13.42 6.22 -0.53
N SER A 483 12.86 7.44 -0.46
CA SER A 483 13.42 8.60 -1.15
C SER A 483 14.62 9.21 -0.41
N ALA A 484 14.80 8.87 0.87
CA ALA A 484 15.87 9.40 1.72
C ALA A 484 17.11 8.49 1.78
N ASP A 485 16.91 7.17 1.73
CA ASP A 485 18.00 6.18 1.76
C ASP A 485 17.82 5.15 0.62
N PRO A 486 18.68 5.15 -0.41
CA PRO A 486 18.58 4.21 -1.54
C PRO A 486 18.79 2.75 -1.15
N TRP A 487 19.18 2.45 0.09
CA TRP A 487 19.42 1.09 0.57
C TRP A 487 18.25 0.54 1.39
N LEU A 488 17.19 1.34 1.57
CA LEU A 488 15.99 0.98 2.31
C LEU A 488 14.78 0.95 1.38
N PHE A 489 13.91 -0.02 1.61
CA PHE A 489 12.64 -0.13 0.90
C PHE A 489 11.57 -0.68 1.81
N ALA A 490 10.32 -0.40 1.48
CA ALA A 490 9.17 -0.95 2.17
C ALA A 490 8.33 -1.82 1.23
N SER A 491 7.58 -2.74 1.82
CA SER A 491 6.66 -3.63 1.13
C SER A 491 5.38 -3.76 1.93
N LEU A 492 4.24 -3.78 1.24
CA LEU A 492 2.91 -3.78 1.83
C LEU A 492 2.08 -4.93 1.25
N SER A 493 1.58 -5.81 2.11
CA SER A 493 0.63 -6.84 1.74
C SER A 493 -0.82 -6.44 2.01
N TYR A 494 -1.74 -7.22 1.44
CA TYR A 494 -3.18 -6.94 1.46
C TYR A 494 -3.74 -6.66 2.86
N ASP A 495 -3.28 -7.44 3.81
CA ASP A 495 -3.69 -7.50 5.21
C ASP A 495 -3.14 -6.36 6.07
N GLY A 496 -2.57 -5.33 5.43
CA GLY A 496 -2.03 -4.15 6.09
C GLY A 496 -0.61 -4.31 6.65
N ARG A 497 0.05 -5.46 6.44
CA ARG A 497 1.41 -5.67 6.96
C ARG A 497 2.43 -4.88 6.15
N LEU A 498 3.03 -3.89 6.79
CA LEU A 498 4.16 -3.12 6.27
C LEU A 498 5.47 -3.72 6.79
N VAL A 499 6.40 -4.02 5.89
CA VAL A 499 7.75 -4.48 6.21
C VAL A 499 8.77 -3.55 5.57
N ILE A 500 9.66 -2.99 6.38
CA ILE A 500 10.79 -2.15 5.94
C ILE A 500 12.05 -3.02 5.96
N ASN A 501 12.69 -3.14 4.81
CA ASN A 501 13.83 -4.00 4.58
C ASN A 501 15.03 -3.22 4.03
N ARG A 502 16.22 -3.81 4.21
CA ARG A 502 17.50 -3.24 3.81
C ARG A 502 18.17 -4.09 2.74
N VAL A 503 18.80 -3.41 1.79
CA VAL A 503 19.75 -4.05 0.88
C VAL A 503 20.92 -4.62 1.70
N PRO A 504 21.32 -5.89 1.49
CA PRO A 504 22.42 -6.50 2.23
C PRO A 504 23.71 -5.67 2.19
N ARG A 505 24.32 -5.44 3.36
CA ARG A 505 25.53 -4.58 3.49
C ARG A 505 26.67 -5.01 2.58
N ALA A 506 26.88 -6.31 2.41
CA ALA A 506 27.93 -6.84 1.53
C ALA A 506 27.76 -6.36 0.08
N LEU A 507 26.52 -6.35 -0.42
CA LEU A 507 26.22 -5.86 -1.76
C LEU A 507 26.36 -4.33 -1.84
N LYS A 508 25.89 -3.61 -0.82
CA LYS A 508 26.07 -2.15 -0.72
C LYS A 508 27.54 -1.75 -0.88
N TYR A 509 28.46 -2.43 -0.19
CA TYR A 509 29.90 -2.16 -0.33
C TYR A 509 30.41 -2.48 -1.74
N ASN A 510 29.97 -3.58 -2.34
CA ASN A 510 30.38 -3.95 -3.70
C ASN A 510 29.87 -2.99 -4.79
N ILE A 511 28.80 -2.25 -4.53
CA ILE A 511 28.24 -1.26 -5.46
C ILE A 511 28.92 0.10 -5.29
N LEU A 512 29.35 0.44 -4.06
CA LEU A 512 29.98 1.73 -3.74
C LEU A 512 31.49 1.77 -3.99
N LEU A 513 32.14 0.60 -4.00
CA LEU A 513 33.57 0.42 -4.32
C LEU A 513 33.71 0.08 -5.80
#